data_AF-K0UGP1-F1
#
_entry.id   AF-K0UGP1-F1
#
_cell.length_a   1.000
_cell.length_b   1.000
_cell.length_c   1.000
_cell.angle_alpha   90.00
_cell.angle_beta   90.00
_cell.angle_gamma   90.00
#
_symmetry.space_group_name_H-M   'P 1'
#
loop_
_entity.id
_entity.type
_entity.pdbx_description
1 polymer ?
#
loop_
_entity_poly.entity_id
_entity_poly.type
_entity_poly.pdbx_seq_one_letter_code
_entity_poly.pdbx_strand_id
1 'polypeptide(L)'
;DSAAARLDIRRDHVALQILRDDDTVTGVLVRNEDGAGIIHAPSVILATGGLGHVYAATTNPSGSTGDGIALALWAGVPVRDIEFVQFHPTMLYSENSGGRRPLITEALRGEGAILVDSQGNSVTEGVHPMGDLAPRDVVAAAVNARLSATGDPCAYLDARGISRFAERFPTVAAACAAAGVDPTRQPIPVVPGAHYSCGGVATDVYGRTELPGLFAAGEAARTGMHGANRLASNSLL
;
A
#
# COMPACT_ATOMS: atom_id res chain seq x y z
N ASP A 1 -3.83 13.88 26.07
CA ASP A 1 -5.11 13.35 25.60
C ASP A 1 -5.64 12.38 26.66
N SER A 2 -6.86 12.61 27.18
CA SER A 2 -7.43 11.83 28.28
C SER A 2 -7.87 10.41 27.86
N ALA A 3 -8.04 10.18 26.56
CA ALA A 3 -8.35 8.86 26.01
C ALA A 3 -7.19 7.88 26.17
N ALA A 4 -5.95 8.33 25.93
CA ALA A 4 -4.75 7.49 26.08
C ALA A 4 -4.51 7.02 27.53
N ALA A 5 -5.03 7.73 28.52
CA ALA A 5 -4.95 7.32 29.93
C ALA A 5 -5.91 6.18 30.31
N ARG A 6 -6.84 5.81 29.42
CA ARG A 6 -7.82 4.73 29.62
C ARG A 6 -7.56 3.51 28.72
N LEU A 7 -6.59 3.58 27.81
CA LEU A 7 -6.26 2.51 26.88
C LEU A 7 -4.98 1.82 27.32
N ASP A 8 -5.03 0.50 27.44
CA ASP A 8 -3.83 -0.33 27.56
C ASP A 8 -3.19 -0.48 26.17
N ILE A 9 -2.16 0.32 25.89
CA ILE A 9 -1.43 0.29 24.62
C ILE A 9 -0.20 -0.59 24.78
N ARG A 10 -0.28 -1.81 24.25
CA ARG A 10 0.83 -2.76 24.23
C ARG A 10 1.59 -2.68 22.92
N ARG A 11 2.79 -2.10 22.96
CA ARG A 11 3.74 -2.06 21.82
C ARG A 11 4.53 -3.36 21.77
N ASP A 12 5.10 -3.67 20.61
CA ASP A 12 5.99 -4.84 20.43
C ASP A 12 5.30 -6.18 20.76
N HIS A 13 3.98 -6.24 20.54
CA HIS A 13 3.17 -7.45 20.65
C HIS A 13 2.66 -7.85 19.26
N VAL A 14 2.99 -9.06 18.82
CA VAL A 14 2.53 -9.63 17.55
C VAL A 14 1.41 -10.61 17.84
N ALA A 15 0.25 -10.41 17.20
CA ALA A 15 -0.84 -11.37 17.23
C ALA A 15 -0.49 -12.60 16.38
N LEU A 16 -0.60 -13.79 16.96
CA LEU A 16 -0.24 -15.06 16.30
C LEU A 16 -1.48 -15.89 15.94
N GLN A 17 -2.55 -15.79 16.73
CA GLN A 17 -3.76 -16.58 16.52
C GLN A 17 -4.98 -15.89 17.16
N ILE A 18 -6.12 -15.89 16.47
CA ILE A 18 -7.42 -15.60 17.07
C ILE A 18 -7.88 -16.82 17.85
N LEU A 19 -8.11 -16.67 19.14
CA LEU A 19 -8.62 -17.73 20.01
C LEU A 19 -10.15 -17.70 19.98
N ARG A 20 -10.75 -18.89 19.93
CA ARG A 20 -12.20 -19.08 19.93
C ARG A 20 -12.59 -20.32 20.72
N ASP A 21 -13.79 -20.27 21.30
CA ASP A 21 -14.50 -21.42 21.84
C ASP A 21 -15.71 -21.65 20.94
N ASP A 22 -15.82 -22.85 20.36
CA ASP A 22 -16.69 -23.16 19.23
C ASP A 22 -16.65 -22.06 18.14
N ASP A 23 -17.71 -21.26 18.05
CA ASP A 23 -17.93 -20.23 17.03
C ASP A 23 -17.88 -18.81 17.61
N THR A 24 -17.25 -18.58 18.76
CA THR A 24 -17.11 -17.23 19.34
C THR A 24 -15.69 -16.92 19.77
N VAL A 25 -15.22 -15.71 19.45
CA VAL A 25 -13.91 -15.20 19.88
C VAL A 25 -13.81 -15.14 21.40
N THR A 26 -12.68 -15.60 21.93
CA THR A 26 -12.35 -15.54 23.37
C THR A 26 -11.07 -14.77 23.66
N GLY A 27 -10.29 -14.41 22.63
CA GLY A 27 -9.09 -13.61 22.78
C GLY A 27 -8.10 -13.76 21.64
N VAL A 28 -6.84 -13.45 21.91
CA VAL A 28 -5.74 -13.51 20.95
C VAL A 28 -4.51 -14.11 21.63
N LEU A 29 -3.86 -15.06 20.97
CA LEU A 29 -2.50 -15.48 21.30
C LEU A 29 -1.54 -14.43 20.76
N VAL A 30 -0.72 -13.87 21.64
CA VAL A 30 0.27 -12.84 21.30
C VAL A 30 1.67 -13.30 21.66
N ARG A 31 2.68 -12.71 21.02
CA ARG A 31 4.09 -12.86 21.40
C ARG A 31 4.77 -11.51 21.48
N ASN A 32 5.59 -11.34 22.50
CA ASN A 32 6.50 -10.21 22.70
C ASN A 32 7.90 -10.73 23.09
N GLU A 33 8.78 -9.85 23.57
CA GLU A 33 10.14 -10.22 24.01
C GLU A 33 10.16 -11.18 25.21
N ASP A 34 9.15 -11.15 26.07
CA ASP A 34 9.01 -12.02 27.24
C ASP A 34 8.47 -13.42 26.89
N GLY A 35 7.97 -13.61 25.67
CA GLY A 35 7.48 -14.88 25.15
C GLY A 35 6.03 -14.83 24.67
N ALA A 36 5.37 -15.99 24.67
CA ALA A 36 3.98 -16.11 24.25
C ALA A 36 3.02 -15.90 25.44
N GLY A 37 1.89 -15.25 25.17
CA GLY A 37 0.84 -15.00 26.17
C GLY A 37 -0.53 -14.90 25.53
N ILE A 38 -1.57 -14.93 26.38
CA ILE A 38 -2.96 -14.82 25.94
C ILE A 38 -3.53 -13.49 26.41
N ILE A 39 -4.15 -12.75 25.50
CA ILE A 39 -5.00 -11.61 25.82
C ILE A 39 -6.44 -12.08 25.68
N HIS A 40 -7.13 -12.25 26.81
CA HIS A 40 -8.55 -12.58 26.81
C HIS A 40 -9.38 -11.35 26.45
N ALA A 41 -10.26 -11.49 25.47
CA ALA A 41 -11.16 -10.43 25.04
C ALA A 41 -12.42 -11.04 24.41
N PRO A 42 -13.63 -10.56 24.77
CA PRO A 42 -14.87 -11.03 24.15
C PRO A 42 -15.06 -10.50 22.72
N SER A 43 -14.29 -9.48 22.35
CA SER A 43 -14.31 -8.86 21.02
C SER A 43 -12.90 -8.53 20.57
N VAL A 44 -12.58 -8.82 19.31
CA VAL A 44 -11.30 -8.52 18.66
C VAL A 44 -11.56 -7.79 17.36
N ILE A 45 -10.82 -6.71 17.12
CA ILE A 45 -10.89 -5.93 15.88
C ILE A 45 -9.56 -6.02 15.15
N LEU A 46 -9.58 -6.53 13.92
CA LEU A 46 -8.44 -6.53 13.00
C LEU A 46 -8.36 -5.17 12.30
N ALA A 47 -7.37 -4.36 12.68
CA ALA A 47 -7.06 -3.06 12.07
C ALA A 47 -5.58 -2.99 11.67
N THR A 48 -5.07 -4.07 11.08
CA THR A 48 -3.64 -4.32 10.85
C THR A 48 -3.07 -3.65 9.60
N GLY A 49 -3.89 -2.90 8.85
CA GLY A 49 -3.52 -2.41 7.52
C GLY A 49 -3.54 -3.50 6.46
N GLY A 50 -3.03 -3.18 5.26
CA GLY A 50 -3.05 -4.06 4.09
C GLY A 50 -1.89 -5.05 3.98
N LEU A 51 -1.73 -5.59 2.78
CA LEU A 51 -0.78 -6.65 2.41
C LEU A 51 0.36 -6.18 1.50
N GLY A 52 0.66 -4.88 1.47
CA GLY A 52 1.59 -4.30 0.51
C GLY A 52 2.99 -4.92 0.46
N HIS A 53 3.50 -5.50 1.55
CA HIS A 53 4.84 -6.12 1.61
C HIS A 53 4.92 -7.55 1.05
N VAL A 54 3.83 -8.11 0.50
CA VAL A 54 3.96 -9.32 -0.34
C VAL A 54 4.59 -9.01 -1.71
N TYR A 55 4.69 -7.73 -2.07
CA TYR A 55 5.29 -7.25 -3.31
C TYR A 55 6.68 -6.64 -3.07
N ALA A 56 7.58 -6.83 -4.04
CA ALA A 56 8.97 -6.36 -3.96
C ALA A 56 9.12 -4.83 -3.89
N ALA A 57 8.13 -4.09 -4.38
CA ALA A 57 8.05 -2.63 -4.32
C ALA A 57 6.69 -2.22 -3.76
N THR A 58 6.71 -1.41 -2.70
CA THR A 58 5.49 -0.95 -2.04
C THR A 58 5.68 0.43 -1.40
N THR A 59 4.62 1.21 -1.26
CA THR A 59 4.67 2.44 -0.43
C THR A 59 4.40 2.17 1.04
N ASN A 60 3.94 0.95 1.33
CA ASN A 60 3.36 0.60 2.61
C ASN A 60 4.41 0.56 3.72
N PRO A 61 4.06 0.94 4.96
CA PRO A 61 4.94 0.75 6.12
C PRO A 61 5.28 -0.73 6.28
N SER A 62 6.41 -1.02 6.94
CA SER A 62 6.95 -2.39 7.07
C SER A 62 5.99 -3.39 7.73
N GLY A 63 5.03 -2.92 8.53
CA GLY A 63 4.01 -3.77 9.16
C GLY A 63 2.84 -4.18 8.25
N SER A 64 2.77 -3.71 7.00
CA SER A 64 1.68 -4.08 6.07
C SER A 64 1.98 -5.41 5.36
N THR A 65 2.10 -6.46 6.16
CA THR A 65 2.48 -7.82 5.75
C THR A 65 1.28 -8.74 5.53
N GLY A 66 0.06 -8.25 5.76
CA GLY A 66 -1.17 -9.04 5.61
C GLY A 66 -1.52 -9.90 6.83
N ASP A 67 -0.91 -9.65 7.99
CA ASP A 67 -1.08 -10.49 9.18
C ASP A 67 -2.54 -10.64 9.62
N GLY A 68 -3.33 -9.55 9.63
CA GLY A 68 -4.76 -9.63 9.97
C GLY A 68 -5.57 -10.47 9.00
N ILE A 69 -5.22 -10.44 7.70
CA ILE A 69 -5.87 -11.26 6.67
C ILE A 69 -5.55 -12.74 6.91
N ALA A 70 -4.29 -13.06 7.23
CA ALA A 70 -3.88 -14.42 7.59
C ALA A 70 -4.57 -14.92 8.87
N LEU A 71 -4.64 -14.08 9.91
CA LEU A 71 -5.33 -14.39 11.17
C LEU A 71 -6.81 -14.71 10.95
N ALA A 72 -7.50 -13.94 10.10
CA ALA A 72 -8.89 -14.19 9.74
C ALA A 72 -9.06 -15.52 8.99
N LEU A 73 -8.21 -15.79 7.99
CA LEU A 73 -8.21 -17.05 7.24
C LEU A 73 -8.01 -18.26 8.16
N TRP A 74 -7.04 -18.20 9.08
CA TRP A 74 -6.80 -19.26 10.06
C TRP A 74 -7.95 -19.43 11.06
N ALA A 75 -8.70 -18.37 11.34
CA ALA A 75 -9.92 -18.41 12.14
C ALA A 75 -11.13 -18.95 11.37
N GLY A 76 -10.99 -19.26 10.06
CA GLY A 76 -12.08 -19.74 9.21
C GLY A 76 -12.98 -18.64 8.65
N VAL A 77 -12.57 -17.36 8.76
CA VAL A 77 -13.34 -16.23 8.25
C VAL A 77 -12.98 -15.96 6.79
N PRO A 78 -13.98 -15.78 5.90
CA PRO A 78 -13.73 -15.53 4.49
C PRO A 78 -13.04 -14.18 4.27
N VAL A 79 -12.15 -14.17 3.28
CA VAL A 79 -11.58 -12.96 2.69
C VAL A 79 -12.11 -12.82 1.27
N ARG A 80 -12.19 -11.59 0.77
CA ARG A 80 -12.70 -11.30 -0.58
C ARG A 80 -11.84 -10.26 -1.27
N ASP A 81 -11.88 -10.27 -2.60
CA ASP A 81 -11.34 -9.21 -3.44
C ASP A 81 -9.81 -8.99 -3.27
N ILE A 82 -9.09 -10.02 -2.80
CA ILE A 82 -7.65 -9.98 -2.49
C ILE A 82 -6.80 -9.76 -3.74
N GLU A 83 -7.33 -10.12 -4.91
CA GLU A 83 -6.75 -9.85 -6.22
C GLU A 83 -6.75 -8.35 -6.58
N PHE A 84 -7.61 -7.54 -5.96
CA PHE A 84 -7.71 -6.11 -6.25
C PHE A 84 -6.70 -5.30 -5.42
N VAL A 85 -5.45 -5.39 -5.84
CA VAL A 85 -4.34 -4.57 -5.33
C VAL A 85 -4.14 -3.37 -6.26
N GLN A 86 -4.24 -2.17 -5.70
CA GLN A 86 -3.93 -0.95 -6.44
C GLN A 86 -2.41 -0.77 -6.50
N PHE A 87 -1.88 -0.68 -7.71
CA PHE A 87 -0.49 -0.32 -7.96
C PHE A 87 -0.38 1.19 -8.25
N HIS A 88 0.64 1.83 -7.68
CA HIS A 88 1.01 3.18 -8.07
C HIS A 88 2.11 3.12 -9.15
N PRO A 89 2.02 3.90 -10.24
CA PRO A 89 2.95 3.80 -11.36
C PRO A 89 4.36 4.32 -11.06
N THR A 90 4.48 5.28 -10.13
CA THR A 90 5.72 6.04 -9.91
C THR A 90 6.21 5.97 -8.47
N MET A 91 6.78 4.84 -8.06
CA MET A 91 7.58 4.74 -6.82
C MET A 91 9.05 4.96 -7.12
N LEU A 92 9.77 5.68 -6.25
CA LEU A 92 11.19 5.97 -6.45
C LEU A 92 12.00 4.67 -6.53
N TYR A 93 12.71 4.50 -7.63
CA TYR A 93 13.65 3.40 -7.79
C TYR A 93 15.03 3.79 -7.26
N SER A 94 15.65 2.86 -6.53
CA SER A 94 17.05 2.90 -6.13
C SER A 94 17.52 1.46 -5.92
N GLU A 95 18.73 1.15 -6.37
CA GLU A 95 19.31 -0.20 -6.40
C GLU A 95 19.40 -0.84 -5.01
N ASN A 96 19.55 -0.03 -3.96
CA ASN A 96 19.69 -0.49 -2.58
C ASN A 96 18.36 -0.53 -1.81
N SER A 97 17.23 -0.36 -2.48
CA SER A 97 15.92 -0.25 -1.82
C SER A 97 15.12 -1.56 -1.93
N GLY A 98 15.13 -2.37 -0.88
CA GLY A 98 14.16 -3.46 -0.71
C GLY A 98 12.88 -2.98 -0.02
N GLY A 99 11.72 -3.47 -0.46
CA GLY A 99 10.44 -3.23 0.23
C GLY A 99 9.87 -1.82 0.03
N ARG A 100 9.88 -1.00 1.10
CA ARG A 100 9.20 0.30 1.13
C ARG A 100 9.95 1.35 0.30
N ARG A 101 9.26 1.96 -0.66
CA ARG A 101 9.79 3.00 -1.55
C ARG A 101 9.01 4.31 -1.38
N PRO A 102 9.68 5.49 -1.40
CA PRO A 102 9.01 6.77 -1.45
C PRO A 102 8.09 6.88 -2.67
N LEU A 103 6.94 7.49 -2.47
CA LEU A 103 5.99 7.78 -3.54
C LEU A 103 6.43 9.04 -4.30
N ILE A 104 6.51 8.96 -5.63
CA ILE A 104 6.59 10.14 -6.49
C ILE A 104 5.15 10.50 -6.90
N THR A 105 4.65 11.62 -6.39
CA THR A 105 3.22 11.97 -6.51
C THR A 105 2.77 12.10 -7.96
N GLU A 106 1.56 11.63 -8.23
CA GLU A 106 0.86 11.79 -9.52
C GLU A 106 0.70 13.26 -9.94
N ALA A 107 0.72 14.19 -8.99
CA ALA A 107 0.65 15.62 -9.29
C ALA A 107 1.78 16.07 -10.25
N LEU A 108 2.95 15.41 -10.26
CA LEU A 108 4.01 15.72 -11.22
C LEU A 108 3.58 15.45 -12.66
N ARG A 109 2.86 14.34 -12.92
CA ARG A 109 2.31 14.04 -14.26
C ARG A 109 1.28 15.12 -14.66
N GLY A 110 0.44 15.55 -13.71
CA GLY A 110 -0.48 16.68 -13.89
C GLY A 110 0.19 18.01 -14.22
N GLU A 111 1.45 18.19 -13.81
CA GLU A 111 2.28 19.36 -14.10
C GLU A 111 3.15 19.21 -15.36
N GLY A 112 2.88 18.18 -16.17
CA GLY A 112 3.55 17.96 -17.45
C GLY A 112 4.83 17.13 -17.36
N ALA A 113 5.12 16.46 -16.24
CA ALA A 113 6.16 15.45 -16.22
C ALA A 113 5.75 14.25 -17.07
N ILE A 114 6.68 13.71 -17.86
CA ILE A 114 6.42 12.63 -18.81
C ILE A 114 7.11 11.33 -18.41
N LEU A 115 6.49 10.18 -18.70
CA LEU A 115 7.11 8.86 -18.47
C LEU A 115 7.85 8.38 -19.71
N VAL A 116 9.14 8.10 -19.55
CA VAL A 116 10.03 7.61 -20.60
C VAL A 116 10.80 6.37 -20.18
N ASP A 117 11.18 5.54 -21.14
CA ASP A 117 12.10 4.41 -20.94
C ASP A 117 13.58 4.87 -20.92
N SER A 118 14.50 3.92 -20.76
CA SER A 118 15.95 4.18 -20.71
C SER A 118 16.51 4.83 -21.99
N GLN A 119 15.78 4.72 -23.11
CA GLN A 119 16.14 5.30 -24.40
C GLN A 119 15.44 6.64 -24.65
N GLY A 120 14.59 7.10 -23.73
CA GLY A 120 13.84 8.35 -23.85
C GLY A 120 12.53 8.21 -24.62
N ASN A 121 12.09 7.00 -24.98
CA ASN A 121 10.81 6.80 -25.65
C ASN A 121 9.67 6.83 -24.63
N SER A 122 8.49 7.32 -25.03
CA SER A 122 7.33 7.36 -24.16
C SER A 122 6.89 5.96 -23.71
N VAL A 123 6.61 5.83 -22.41
CA VAL A 123 6.07 4.58 -21.83
C VAL A 123 4.59 4.41 -22.17
N THR A 124 3.84 5.50 -22.29
CA THR A 124 2.36 5.50 -22.40
C THR A 124 1.85 5.73 -23.82
N GLU A 125 2.75 5.97 -24.78
CA GLU A 125 2.41 6.11 -26.19
C GLU A 125 1.64 4.90 -26.72
N GLY A 126 0.51 5.16 -27.38
CA GLY A 126 -0.38 4.12 -27.93
C GLY A 126 -1.15 3.30 -26.90
N VAL A 127 -0.97 3.53 -25.59
CA VAL A 127 -1.66 2.76 -24.54
C VAL A 127 -3.03 3.35 -24.22
N HIS A 128 -3.13 4.66 -24.04
CA HIS A 128 -4.37 5.34 -23.67
C HIS A 128 -4.41 6.77 -24.23
N PRO A 129 -5.57 7.30 -24.67
CA PRO A 129 -5.65 8.66 -25.24
C PRO A 129 -5.19 9.78 -24.29
N MET A 130 -5.27 9.56 -22.97
CA MET A 130 -4.80 10.52 -21.96
C MET A 130 -3.28 10.44 -21.69
N GLY A 131 -2.57 9.49 -22.30
CA GLY A 131 -1.13 9.29 -22.09
C GLY A 131 -0.77 9.17 -20.60
N ASP A 132 0.18 9.98 -20.15
CA ASP A 132 0.64 10.02 -18.75
C ASP A 132 -0.42 10.48 -17.75
N LEU A 133 -1.55 11.02 -18.20
CA LEU A 133 -2.69 11.40 -17.34
C LEU A 133 -3.77 10.30 -17.25
N ALA A 134 -3.54 9.13 -17.87
CA ALA A 134 -4.46 8.00 -17.77
C ALA A 134 -4.65 7.50 -16.31
N PRO A 135 -5.69 6.71 -16.04
CA PRO A 135 -5.89 6.07 -14.73
C PRO A 135 -4.66 5.30 -14.24
N ARG A 136 -4.45 5.28 -12.93
CA ARG A 136 -3.22 4.76 -12.30
C ARG A 136 -2.91 3.31 -12.69
N ASP A 137 -3.92 2.46 -12.75
CA ASP A 137 -3.83 1.07 -13.15
C ASP A 137 -3.35 0.93 -14.61
N VAL A 138 -3.85 1.77 -15.51
CA VAL A 138 -3.41 1.83 -16.91
C VAL A 138 -1.95 2.25 -17.01
N VAL A 139 -1.56 3.33 -16.31
CA VAL A 139 -0.17 3.81 -16.33
C VAL A 139 0.78 2.80 -15.67
N ALA A 140 0.39 2.20 -14.54
CA ALA A 140 1.21 1.21 -13.86
C ALA A 140 1.41 -0.05 -14.72
N ALA A 141 0.37 -0.50 -15.40
CA ALA A 141 0.45 -1.60 -16.37
C ALA A 141 1.37 -1.25 -17.55
N ALA A 142 1.29 -0.03 -18.08
CA ALA A 142 2.17 0.45 -19.15
C ALA A 142 3.64 0.45 -18.75
N VAL A 143 3.96 0.97 -17.56
CA VAL A 143 5.33 0.94 -17.01
C VAL A 143 5.80 -0.51 -16.86
N ASN A 144 4.99 -1.38 -16.24
CA ASN A 144 5.37 -2.78 -16.06
C ASN A 144 5.61 -3.51 -17.39
N ALA A 145 4.74 -3.29 -18.38
CA ALA A 145 4.87 -3.88 -19.72
C ALA A 145 6.14 -3.40 -20.42
N ARG A 146 6.47 -2.10 -20.33
CA ARG A 146 7.70 -1.55 -20.90
C ARG A 146 8.95 -2.17 -20.26
N LEU A 147 9.01 -2.23 -18.93
CA LEU A 147 10.15 -2.82 -18.21
C LEU A 147 10.31 -4.32 -18.52
N SER A 148 9.19 -5.04 -18.64
CA SER A 148 9.20 -6.46 -19.02
C SER A 148 9.72 -6.65 -20.45
N ALA A 149 9.40 -5.74 -21.36
CA ALA A 149 9.83 -5.81 -22.76
C ALA A 149 11.30 -5.42 -22.97
N THR A 150 11.80 -4.41 -22.26
CA THR A 150 13.18 -3.93 -22.42
C THR A 150 14.17 -4.66 -21.51
N GLY A 151 13.70 -5.22 -20.40
CA GLY A 151 14.56 -5.77 -19.34
C GLY A 151 15.21 -4.69 -18.47
N ASP A 152 14.80 -3.43 -18.62
CA ASP A 152 15.33 -2.32 -17.82
C ASP A 152 14.90 -2.43 -16.35
N PRO A 153 15.75 -2.00 -15.40
CA PRO A 153 15.43 -2.08 -13.98
C PRO A 153 14.38 -1.05 -13.53
N CYS A 154 14.23 0.05 -14.26
CA CYS A 154 13.29 1.13 -13.96
C CYS A 154 12.95 1.95 -15.20
N ALA A 155 11.83 2.67 -15.13
CA ALA A 155 11.47 3.71 -16.07
C ALA A 155 11.85 5.08 -15.47
N TYR A 156 11.59 6.16 -16.19
CA TYR A 156 11.97 7.49 -15.77
C TYR A 156 10.81 8.47 -15.89
N LEU A 157 10.54 9.22 -14.81
CA LEU A 157 9.63 10.35 -14.83
C LEU A 157 10.45 11.63 -15.05
N ASP A 158 10.37 12.19 -16.26
CA ASP A 158 11.07 13.42 -16.60
C ASP A 158 10.27 14.64 -16.14
N ALA A 159 10.72 15.23 -15.03
CA ALA A 159 10.11 16.40 -14.40
C ALA A 159 10.95 17.68 -14.58
N ARG A 160 11.97 17.67 -15.45
CA ARG A 160 12.93 18.79 -15.60
C ARG A 160 12.27 20.09 -16.06
N GLY A 161 11.13 20.00 -16.75
CA GLY A 161 10.33 21.15 -17.18
C GLY A 161 9.59 21.88 -16.03
N ILE A 162 9.55 21.31 -14.84
CA ILE A 162 8.80 21.87 -13.71
C ILE A 162 9.68 22.88 -12.94
N SER A 163 9.32 24.15 -13.02
CA SER A 163 9.99 25.22 -12.27
C SER A 163 9.70 25.16 -10.76
N ARG A 164 10.63 25.68 -9.95
CA ARG A 164 10.52 25.75 -8.48
C ARG A 164 10.21 24.39 -7.84
N PHE A 165 10.79 23.32 -8.38
CA PHE A 165 10.47 21.94 -8.00
C PHE A 165 10.52 21.68 -6.49
N ALA A 166 11.60 22.09 -5.82
CA ALA A 166 11.76 21.86 -4.37
C ALA A 166 10.77 22.66 -3.50
N GLU A 167 10.29 23.81 -3.97
CA GLU A 167 9.26 24.61 -3.28
C GLU A 167 7.87 23.96 -3.44
N ARG A 168 7.55 23.48 -4.65
CA ARG A 168 6.24 22.91 -4.98
C ARG A 168 6.07 21.47 -4.52
N PHE A 169 7.15 20.70 -4.53
CA PHE A 169 7.17 19.27 -4.23
C PHE A 169 8.26 18.92 -3.19
N PRO A 170 8.27 19.55 -2.00
CA PRO A 170 9.37 19.42 -1.05
C PRO A 170 9.60 17.97 -0.59
N THR A 171 8.53 17.18 -0.40
CA THR A 171 8.63 15.77 -0.01
C THR A 171 9.28 14.92 -1.11
N VAL A 172 8.95 15.18 -2.38
CA VAL A 172 9.56 14.47 -3.52
C VAL A 172 11.01 14.90 -3.70
N ALA A 173 11.30 16.20 -3.60
CA ALA A 173 12.66 16.72 -3.69
C ALA A 173 13.57 16.12 -2.60
N ALA A 174 13.08 16.03 -1.36
CA ALA A 174 13.81 15.38 -0.27
C ALA A 174 14.07 13.89 -0.54
N ALA A 175 13.06 13.15 -1.04
CA ALA A 175 13.22 11.74 -1.38
C ALA A 175 14.22 11.53 -2.53
N CYS A 176 14.17 12.36 -3.56
CA CYS A 176 15.11 12.32 -4.68
C CYS A 176 16.54 12.65 -4.22
N ALA A 177 16.70 13.71 -3.42
CA ALA A 177 18.01 14.08 -2.87
C ALA A 177 18.63 12.97 -2.01
N ALA A 178 17.83 12.29 -1.18
CA ALA A 178 18.28 11.15 -0.40
C ALA A 178 18.72 9.96 -1.27
N ALA A 179 18.18 9.84 -2.48
CA ALA A 179 18.58 8.85 -3.48
C ALA A 179 19.67 9.35 -4.47
N GLY A 180 20.23 10.55 -4.26
CA GLY A 180 21.24 11.13 -5.14
C GLY A 180 20.69 11.60 -6.50
N VAL A 181 19.39 11.88 -6.59
CA VAL A 181 18.71 12.33 -7.81
C VAL A 181 18.35 13.81 -7.69
N ASP A 182 18.71 14.60 -8.70
CA ASP A 182 18.26 15.98 -8.88
C ASP A 182 17.19 16.05 -10.00
N PRO A 183 15.89 16.16 -9.66
CA PRO A 183 14.80 16.20 -10.63
C PRO A 183 14.85 17.37 -11.62
N THR A 184 15.63 18.41 -11.32
CA THR A 184 15.78 19.58 -12.20
C THR A 184 16.84 19.36 -13.28
N ARG A 185 17.70 18.35 -13.10
CA ARG A 185 18.83 18.05 -13.99
C ARG A 185 18.68 16.73 -14.73
N GLN A 186 18.04 15.75 -14.11
CA GLN A 186 17.86 14.41 -14.67
C GLN A 186 16.46 13.85 -14.38
N PRO A 187 15.94 12.94 -15.23
CA PRO A 187 14.70 12.22 -14.94
C PRO A 187 14.76 11.40 -13.65
N ILE A 188 13.61 11.27 -12.96
CA ILE A 188 13.49 10.53 -11.71
C ILE A 188 13.30 9.04 -12.02
N PRO A 189 14.16 8.14 -11.55
CA PRO A 189 14.00 6.70 -11.78
C PRO A 189 12.81 6.17 -10.97
N VAL A 190 11.92 5.41 -11.62
CA VAL A 190 10.66 4.94 -11.03
C VAL A 190 10.30 3.51 -11.43
N VAL A 191 9.57 2.83 -10.55
CA VAL A 191 8.96 1.51 -10.77
C VAL A 191 7.50 1.50 -10.30
N PRO A 192 6.64 0.66 -10.88
CA PRO A 192 5.32 0.42 -10.33
C PRO A 192 5.43 -0.42 -9.05
N GLY A 193 4.52 -0.23 -8.10
CA GLY A 193 4.50 -1.03 -6.87
C GLY A 193 3.16 -1.01 -6.15
N ALA A 194 2.99 -1.91 -5.18
CA ALA A 194 1.75 -2.06 -4.44
C ALA A 194 1.51 -0.87 -3.50
N HIS A 195 0.33 -0.26 -3.60
CA HIS A 195 -0.02 0.93 -2.84
C HIS A 195 -1.14 0.69 -1.84
N TYR A 196 -2.17 -0.05 -2.23
CA TYR A 196 -3.35 -0.27 -1.39
C TYR A 196 -4.03 -1.60 -1.71
N SER A 197 -4.56 -2.30 -0.70
CA SER A 197 -5.40 -3.50 -0.86
C SER A 197 -6.88 -3.12 -0.77
N CYS A 198 -7.64 -3.33 -1.86
CA CYS A 198 -9.08 -3.06 -1.86
C CYS A 198 -9.89 -4.20 -1.21
N GLY A 199 -9.35 -5.42 -1.29
CA GLY A 199 -9.87 -6.60 -0.59
C GLY A 199 -9.37 -6.71 0.84
N GLY A 200 -9.72 -7.82 1.48
CA GLY A 200 -9.43 -8.07 2.89
C GLY A 200 -10.44 -9.00 3.54
N VAL A 201 -10.51 -8.93 4.86
CA VAL A 201 -11.45 -9.70 5.68
C VAL A 201 -12.88 -9.28 5.36
N ALA A 202 -13.74 -10.22 4.98
CA ALA A 202 -15.11 -9.90 4.63
C ALA A 202 -15.88 -9.41 5.88
N THR A 203 -16.50 -8.25 5.75
CA THR A 203 -17.33 -7.67 6.81
C THR A 203 -18.66 -7.16 6.30
N ASP A 204 -19.64 -7.04 7.20
CA ASP A 204 -20.80 -6.19 6.97
C ASP A 204 -20.45 -4.69 7.11
N VAL A 205 -21.45 -3.82 6.93
CA VAL A 205 -21.29 -2.36 7.04
C VAL A 205 -20.95 -1.87 8.46
N TYR A 206 -21.04 -2.74 9.46
CA TYR A 206 -20.66 -2.46 10.85
C TYR A 206 -19.28 -3.06 11.21
N GLY A 207 -18.55 -3.60 10.23
CA GLY A 207 -17.24 -4.22 10.43
C GLY A 207 -17.30 -5.61 11.05
N ARG A 208 -18.48 -6.23 11.17
CA ARG A 208 -18.64 -7.57 11.75
C ARG A 208 -18.26 -8.62 10.73
N THR A 209 -17.51 -9.62 11.16
CA THR A 209 -17.26 -10.82 10.36
C THR A 209 -18.34 -11.87 10.62
N GLU A 210 -18.29 -12.99 9.90
CA GLU A 210 -19.16 -14.14 10.16
C GLU A 210 -18.80 -14.89 11.46
N LEU A 211 -17.65 -14.61 12.08
CA LEU A 211 -17.27 -15.15 13.38
C LEU A 211 -17.69 -14.18 14.51
N PRO A 212 -18.67 -14.53 15.35
CA PRO A 212 -19.06 -13.74 16.51
C PRO A 212 -17.88 -13.26 17.37
N GLY A 213 -17.85 -11.95 17.63
CA GLY A 213 -16.79 -11.30 18.39
C GLY A 213 -15.56 -10.90 17.56
N LEU A 214 -15.42 -11.35 16.30
CA LEU A 214 -14.38 -10.87 15.40
C LEU A 214 -14.91 -9.79 14.46
N PHE A 215 -14.16 -8.69 14.39
CA PHE A 215 -14.42 -7.54 13.53
C PHE A 215 -13.17 -7.23 12.69
N ALA A 216 -13.35 -6.51 11.60
CA ALA A 216 -12.24 -5.92 10.85
C ALA A 216 -12.59 -4.50 10.41
N ALA A 217 -11.58 -3.63 10.35
CA ALA A 217 -11.72 -2.24 9.94
C ALA A 217 -10.50 -1.73 9.16
N GLY A 218 -10.69 -0.63 8.44
CA GLY A 218 -9.66 -0.03 7.59
C GLY A 218 -9.26 -0.94 6.43
N GLU A 219 -8.01 -0.82 5.97
CA GLU A 219 -7.49 -1.60 4.83
C GLU A 219 -7.40 -3.11 5.09
N ALA A 220 -7.49 -3.56 6.35
CA ALA A 220 -7.59 -4.99 6.64
C ALA A 220 -8.96 -5.57 6.27
N ALA A 221 -9.98 -4.73 6.11
CA ALA A 221 -11.36 -5.13 5.89
C ALA A 221 -11.82 -4.90 4.46
N ARG A 222 -12.69 -5.78 3.98
CA ARG A 222 -13.43 -5.66 2.74
C ARG A 222 -14.88 -5.33 3.06
N THR A 223 -15.19 -4.04 3.09
CA THR A 223 -16.55 -3.51 3.34
C THR A 223 -17.41 -3.40 2.08
N GLY A 224 -16.80 -3.51 0.89
CA GLY A 224 -17.45 -3.30 -0.41
C GLY A 224 -17.39 -1.87 -0.94
N MET A 225 -16.89 -0.90 -0.16
CA MET A 225 -16.78 0.51 -0.56
C MET A 225 -15.89 0.73 -1.80
N HIS A 226 -14.81 -0.04 -1.94
CA HIS A 226 -13.79 0.18 -2.97
C HIS A 226 -14.01 -0.63 -4.26
N GLY A 227 -14.82 -1.70 -4.22
CA GLY A 227 -14.96 -2.62 -5.35
C GLY A 227 -13.60 -3.07 -5.89
N ALA A 228 -13.42 -3.00 -7.21
CA ALA A 228 -12.20 -3.41 -7.89
C ALA A 228 -11.09 -2.33 -7.94
N ASN A 229 -11.38 -1.08 -7.59
CA ASN A 229 -10.38 -0.02 -7.64
C ASN A 229 -10.74 1.14 -6.69
N ARG A 230 -9.80 1.51 -5.82
CA ARG A 230 -9.98 2.59 -4.85
C ARG A 230 -9.81 3.97 -5.50
N LEU A 231 -10.79 4.85 -5.30
CA LEU A 231 -10.62 6.29 -5.59
C LEU A 231 -9.63 6.94 -4.61
N ALA A 232 -8.81 7.86 -5.13
CA ALA A 232 -7.87 8.60 -4.30
C ALA A 232 -8.59 9.31 -3.13
N SER A 233 -7.92 9.36 -1.97
CA SER A 233 -8.40 9.99 -0.71
C SER A 233 -9.51 9.25 0.06
N ASN A 234 -10.06 8.15 -0.46
CA ASN A 234 -11.13 7.41 0.23
C ASN A 234 -10.65 6.38 1.28
N SER A 235 -9.35 6.26 1.56
CA SER A 235 -8.84 5.25 2.52
C SER A 235 -8.78 5.74 3.97
N LEU A 236 -8.96 7.04 4.20
CA LEU A 236 -8.96 7.65 5.54
C LEU A 236 -10.37 8.08 5.98
N LEU A 237 -11.37 7.84 5.12
CA LEU A 237 -12.79 8.05 5.38
C LEU A 237 -13.38 6.78 6.00
#